data_AF-A0A839F1I5-F1
#
_entry.id   AF-A0A839F1I5-F1
#
_cell.length_a   1.000
_cell.length_b   1.000
_cell.length_c   1.000
_cell.angle_alpha   90.00
_cell.angle_beta   90.00
_cell.angle_gamma   90.00
#
_symmetry.space_group_name_H-M   'P 1'
#
loop_
_entity.id
_entity.type
_entity.pdbx_description
1 polymer ?
#
loop_
_entity_poly.entity_id
_entity_poly.type
_entity_poly.pdbx_seq_one_letter_code
_entity_poly.pdbx_strand_id
1 'polypeptide(L)'
;MKGDFARVTFDRTRHYSQVLQQQGRVLLEADWNEQGALMLHALRALTVDLMGPCWAAGDGFRIDTSDPKNPNKTVPTPAWRLSHGRFYVDGIACENDRPCALAAQPYAPTPDHDPGSAKSGFEQLDAPYALWLDVWERHLSAVEEPALLDGALGGIDTASRAQVVWQVRAWTEERAKAWLLDLEAAIKARADAADPQSAEAAQLGKVGAEIDKLVKGGLHAAFGKLGGNPPTASDDSCARLRWCLDARARYACPQLRAQIKPAESDEDPCVIAADARYRGCENQLYRVEIHAGGAAGTATFKWSRENGSVLFPIVTQGTPGEAAADGSASMTIELAHLGRDERLGLRNDDWVELVDDDYTLGQRAWALLQVTAVDAVHRAVTVRVPKNVQPYLVSGSQHPFLRRWDQREDLGVAGAVDVVEGKAIDLECGIQVAFETGGFYATGDYWVIPARVAGNGSIDWPTDPAAPDPDLPGVARRASGLHHVAVLGGADAEGLWRECCCRHVPICLEHAVAFDPVVDAVASPAKPPTKTAPVKKAPVKKAPVKKAPSKSPHGHG
;
A
#
# COMPACT_ATOMS: atom_id res chain seq x y z
N MET A 1 -5.79 -4.81 -2.17
CA MET A 1 -6.92 -3.96 -2.59
C MET A 1 -8.04 -4.04 -1.55
N LYS A 2 -8.58 -2.90 -1.09
CA LYS A 2 -9.48 -2.77 0.06
C LYS A 2 -10.91 -2.38 -0.36
N GLY A 3 -11.58 -3.28 -1.07
CA GLY A 3 -12.95 -3.11 -1.56
C GLY A 3 -13.76 -4.38 -1.35
N ASP A 4 -15.07 -4.25 -1.20
CA ASP A 4 -15.98 -5.41 -1.15
C ASP A 4 -16.20 -5.93 -2.57
N PHE A 5 -15.24 -6.72 -3.04
CA PHE A 5 -15.21 -7.21 -4.42
C PHE A 5 -15.98 -8.53 -4.55
N ALA A 6 -16.67 -8.68 -5.68
CA ALA A 6 -17.00 -10.00 -6.17
C ALA A 6 -15.75 -10.88 -6.27
N ARG A 7 -15.94 -12.20 -6.17
CA ARG A 7 -14.85 -13.18 -6.20
C ARG A 7 -13.94 -12.94 -7.42
N VAL A 8 -12.64 -12.87 -7.18
CA VAL A 8 -11.63 -12.89 -8.27
C VAL A 8 -11.17 -14.33 -8.43
N THR A 9 -11.55 -14.96 -9.54
CA THR A 9 -11.34 -16.39 -9.82
C THR A 9 -10.06 -16.70 -10.59
N PHE A 10 -9.34 -15.67 -11.05
CA PHE A 10 -8.08 -15.81 -11.77
C PHE A 10 -7.08 -16.70 -11.01
N ASP A 11 -6.60 -17.73 -11.69
CA ASP A 11 -5.56 -18.64 -11.22
C ASP A 11 -4.56 -18.89 -12.36
N ARG A 12 -3.35 -18.33 -12.21
CA ARG A 12 -2.29 -18.44 -13.21
C ARG A 12 -1.89 -19.88 -13.55
N THR A 13 -2.14 -20.84 -12.65
CA THR A 13 -1.78 -22.25 -12.85
C THR A 13 -2.74 -22.99 -13.77
N ARG A 14 -3.92 -22.42 -14.04
CA ARG A 14 -4.92 -23.02 -14.93
C ARG A 14 -4.69 -22.68 -16.40
N HIS A 15 -3.84 -21.69 -16.69
CA HIS A 15 -3.50 -21.27 -18.06
C HIS A 15 -4.71 -20.91 -18.93
N TYR A 16 -5.76 -20.33 -18.34
CA TYR A 16 -6.83 -19.72 -19.12
C TYR A 16 -6.30 -18.50 -19.88
N SER A 17 -6.86 -18.24 -21.06
CA SER A 17 -6.48 -17.09 -21.90
C SER A 17 -7.55 -16.01 -21.96
N GLN A 18 -8.82 -16.37 -21.75
CA GLN A 18 -9.96 -15.44 -21.76
C GLN A 18 -11.18 -16.06 -21.07
N VAL A 19 -12.15 -15.20 -20.73
CA VAL A 19 -13.48 -15.56 -20.25
C VAL A 19 -14.49 -15.46 -21.39
N LEU A 20 -15.32 -16.49 -21.57
CA LEU A 20 -16.33 -16.54 -22.63
C LEU A 20 -17.74 -16.48 -22.04
N GLN A 21 -18.46 -15.41 -22.35
CA GLN A 21 -19.85 -15.25 -21.95
C GLN A 21 -20.76 -16.17 -22.76
N GLN A 22 -21.62 -16.92 -22.07
CA GLN A 22 -22.51 -17.90 -22.70
C GLN A 22 -23.89 -17.30 -22.95
N GLN A 23 -24.48 -17.63 -24.11
CA GLN A 23 -25.81 -17.14 -24.48
C GLN A 23 -26.86 -17.57 -23.44
N GLY A 24 -27.65 -16.60 -22.97
CA GLY A 24 -28.76 -16.83 -22.03
C GLY A 24 -28.36 -17.04 -20.58
N ARG A 25 -27.09 -16.84 -20.21
CA ARG A 25 -26.62 -16.94 -18.82
C ARG A 25 -26.45 -15.57 -18.16
N VAL A 26 -26.44 -15.57 -16.82
CA VAL A 26 -26.27 -14.37 -15.99
C VAL A 26 -24.83 -13.88 -16.07
N LEU A 27 -24.64 -12.57 -16.21
CA LEU A 27 -23.33 -11.93 -16.11
C LEU A 27 -22.98 -11.71 -14.64
N LEU A 28 -21.76 -12.08 -14.26
CA LEU A 28 -21.22 -11.85 -12.93
C LEU A 28 -20.02 -10.90 -13.01
N GLU A 29 -19.89 -10.01 -12.03
CA GLU A 29 -18.73 -9.11 -11.90
C GLU A 29 -17.43 -9.90 -11.73
N ALA A 30 -17.52 -11.11 -11.16
CA ALA A 30 -16.40 -12.05 -11.04
C ALA A 30 -15.76 -12.37 -12.41
N ASP A 31 -16.58 -12.60 -13.44
CA ASP A 31 -16.11 -12.91 -14.80
C ASP A 31 -15.36 -11.72 -15.41
N TRP A 32 -15.86 -10.51 -15.18
CA TRP A 32 -15.23 -9.27 -15.63
C TRP A 32 -13.87 -9.06 -14.94
N ASN A 33 -13.82 -9.27 -13.63
CA ASN A 33 -12.60 -9.16 -12.85
C ASN A 33 -11.56 -10.21 -13.28
N GLU A 34 -11.98 -11.45 -13.55
CA GLU A 34 -11.09 -12.50 -14.06
C GLU A 34 -10.54 -12.16 -15.44
N GLN A 35 -11.38 -11.69 -16.37
CA GLN A 35 -10.91 -11.27 -17.70
C GLN A 35 -9.86 -10.14 -17.62
N GLY A 36 -10.08 -9.15 -16.76
CA GLY A 36 -9.12 -8.07 -16.52
C GLY A 36 -7.79 -8.59 -15.98
N ALA A 37 -7.83 -9.48 -14.99
CA ALA A 37 -6.64 -10.09 -14.40
C ALA A 37 -5.86 -10.96 -15.40
N LEU A 38 -6.55 -11.73 -16.25
CA LEU A 38 -5.95 -12.53 -17.32
C LEU A 38 -5.15 -11.68 -18.30
N MET A 39 -5.76 -10.59 -18.80
CA MET A 39 -5.11 -9.69 -19.75
C MET A 39 -3.90 -8.99 -19.12
N LEU A 40 -4.05 -8.51 -17.89
CA LEU A 40 -2.97 -7.85 -17.16
C LEU A 40 -1.79 -8.80 -16.91
N HIS A 41 -2.06 -10.04 -16.52
CA HIS A 41 -1.03 -11.06 -16.35
C HIS A 41 -0.28 -11.35 -17.65
N ALA A 42 -1.01 -11.54 -18.77
CA ALA A 42 -0.40 -11.79 -20.07
C ALA A 42 0.51 -10.64 -20.53
N LEU A 43 0.07 -9.39 -20.35
CA LEU A 43 0.86 -8.19 -20.69
C LEU A 43 2.13 -8.07 -19.85
N ARG A 44 2.03 -8.28 -18.54
CA ARG A 44 3.19 -8.23 -17.63
C ARG A 44 4.19 -9.36 -17.94
N ALA A 45 3.70 -10.59 -18.13
CA ALA A 45 4.53 -11.73 -18.50
C ALA A 45 5.27 -11.49 -19.81
N LEU A 46 4.57 -11.05 -20.87
CA LEU A 46 5.19 -10.72 -22.15
C LEU A 46 6.28 -9.64 -22.00
N THR A 47 6.03 -8.61 -21.20
CA THR A 47 7.01 -7.55 -20.95
C THR A 47 8.27 -8.09 -20.29
N VAL A 48 8.14 -9.00 -19.32
CA VAL A 48 9.26 -9.64 -18.64
C VAL A 48 10.00 -10.60 -19.57
N ASP A 49 9.29 -11.39 -20.38
CA ASP A 49 9.91 -12.38 -21.28
C ASP A 49 10.74 -11.72 -22.39
N LEU A 50 10.33 -10.52 -22.85
CA LEU A 50 11.04 -9.78 -23.89
C LEU A 50 12.25 -9.01 -23.36
N MET A 51 12.12 -8.37 -22.20
CA MET A 51 13.06 -7.34 -21.74
C MET A 51 13.79 -7.69 -20.45
N GLY A 52 13.35 -8.75 -19.77
CA GLY A 52 13.76 -9.10 -18.43
C GLY A 52 12.90 -8.41 -17.35
N PRO A 53 13.13 -8.79 -16.08
CA PRO A 53 12.25 -8.42 -14.98
C PRO A 53 12.42 -6.97 -14.51
N CYS A 54 13.52 -6.28 -14.79
CA CYS A 54 13.63 -4.83 -14.53
C CYS A 54 14.37 -4.11 -15.66
N TRP A 55 13.79 -3.05 -16.22
CA TRP A 55 14.40 -2.26 -17.28
C TRP A 55 13.79 -0.86 -17.41
N ALA A 56 14.56 0.09 -17.95
CA ALA A 56 14.11 1.44 -18.26
C ALA A 56 13.99 1.66 -19.76
N ALA A 57 12.93 2.36 -20.18
CA ALA A 57 12.81 2.84 -21.56
C ALA A 57 13.66 4.11 -21.73
N GLY A 58 14.70 4.04 -22.58
CA GLY A 58 15.66 5.12 -22.79
C GLY A 58 16.29 5.63 -21.50
N ASP A 59 16.27 6.96 -21.31
CA ASP A 59 16.77 7.64 -20.10
C ASP A 59 15.75 7.72 -18.95
N GLY A 60 14.63 6.97 -19.03
CA GLY A 60 13.62 6.92 -17.98
C GLY A 60 14.24 6.63 -16.61
N PHE A 61 13.83 7.40 -15.59
CA PHE A 61 14.29 7.22 -14.21
C PHE A 61 15.82 7.33 -14.03
N ARG A 62 16.55 7.96 -14.95
CA ARG A 62 17.98 8.23 -14.76
C ARG A 62 18.20 9.22 -13.62
N ILE A 63 19.19 8.94 -12.78
CA ILE A 63 19.58 9.82 -11.67
C ILE A 63 20.63 10.81 -12.18
N ASP A 64 20.34 12.09 -11.97
CA ASP A 64 21.23 13.20 -12.29
C ASP A 64 21.60 13.95 -11.00
N THR A 65 22.88 13.94 -10.67
CA THR A 65 23.46 14.54 -9.47
C THR A 65 24.03 15.94 -9.72
N SER A 66 23.95 16.44 -10.96
CA SER A 66 24.54 17.73 -11.36
C SER A 66 23.60 18.92 -11.13
N ASP A 67 24.16 20.12 -10.96
CA ASP A 67 23.41 21.38 -10.88
C ASP A 67 22.87 21.74 -12.27
N PRO A 68 21.55 21.98 -12.44
CA PRO A 68 20.98 22.34 -13.74
C PRO A 68 21.62 23.57 -14.38
N LYS A 69 22.17 24.48 -13.56
CA LYS A 69 22.80 25.72 -14.01
C LYS A 69 24.30 25.55 -14.24
N ASN A 70 24.92 24.52 -13.68
CA ASN A 70 26.34 24.24 -13.83
C ASN A 70 26.59 22.72 -13.76
N PRO A 71 26.63 22.02 -14.91
CA PRO A 71 26.82 20.57 -14.97
C PRO A 71 28.10 20.05 -14.28
N ASN A 72 29.11 20.90 -14.09
CA ASN A 72 30.36 20.54 -13.41
C ASN A 72 30.26 20.57 -11.88
N LYS A 73 29.12 21.00 -11.32
CA LYS A 73 28.87 21.09 -9.89
C LYS A 73 27.82 20.05 -9.50
N THR A 74 28.07 19.30 -8.43
CA THR A 74 27.09 18.39 -7.85
C THR A 74 26.14 19.10 -6.89
N VAL A 75 24.90 18.59 -6.77
CA VAL A 75 23.91 19.06 -5.81
C VAL A 75 23.75 18.04 -4.66
N PRO A 76 23.26 18.45 -3.48
CA PRO A 76 23.02 17.51 -2.38
C PRO A 76 21.95 16.48 -2.73
N THR A 77 21.99 15.30 -2.09
CA THR A 77 21.15 14.13 -2.40
C THR A 77 19.65 14.41 -2.50
N PRO A 78 19.01 15.19 -1.61
CA PRO A 78 17.58 15.49 -1.74
C PRO A 78 17.21 16.17 -3.07
N ALA A 79 18.15 16.90 -3.67
CA ALA A 79 17.99 17.65 -4.91
C ALA A 79 18.45 16.88 -6.15
N TRP A 80 18.95 15.64 -6.01
CA TRP A 80 19.21 14.78 -7.15
C TRP A 80 17.94 14.57 -7.95
N ARG A 81 18.06 14.64 -9.27
CA ARG A 81 16.90 14.60 -10.16
C ARG A 81 16.74 13.22 -10.75
N LEU A 82 15.49 12.79 -10.80
CA LEU A 82 15.03 11.64 -11.55
C LEU A 82 14.50 12.12 -12.90
N SER A 83 15.05 11.60 -13.99
CA SER A 83 14.56 11.89 -15.35
C SER A 83 13.13 11.38 -15.55
N HIS A 84 12.37 12.11 -16.37
CA HIS A 84 11.08 11.63 -16.87
C HIS A 84 11.25 10.38 -17.74
N GLY A 85 10.17 9.62 -17.91
CA GLY A 85 10.12 8.43 -18.76
C GLY A 85 9.50 7.23 -18.05
N ARG A 86 9.75 6.03 -18.59
CA ARG A 86 9.18 4.78 -18.08
C ARG A 86 10.24 3.85 -17.51
N PHE A 87 9.88 3.18 -16.43
CA PHE A 87 10.62 2.06 -15.84
C PHE A 87 9.67 0.89 -15.65
N TYR A 88 10.14 -0.33 -15.89
CA TYR A 88 9.33 -1.54 -15.73
C TYR A 88 9.92 -2.43 -14.65
N VAL A 89 9.08 -2.88 -13.72
CA VAL A 89 9.44 -3.82 -12.64
C VAL A 89 8.45 -4.99 -12.66
N ASP A 90 8.94 -6.20 -12.94
CA ASP A 90 8.14 -7.41 -13.16
C ASP A 90 6.97 -7.19 -14.13
N GLY A 91 7.22 -6.39 -15.17
CA GLY A 91 6.24 -6.02 -16.20
C GLY A 91 5.27 -4.88 -15.80
N ILE A 92 5.34 -4.38 -14.57
CA ILE A 92 4.56 -3.22 -14.12
C ILE A 92 5.20 -1.94 -14.66
N ALA A 93 4.43 -1.14 -15.40
CA ALA A 93 4.88 0.13 -15.96
C ALA A 93 4.81 1.24 -14.89
N CYS A 94 5.98 1.76 -14.51
CA CYS A 94 6.14 2.96 -13.70
C CYS A 94 6.36 4.15 -14.62
N GLU A 95 5.53 5.19 -14.49
CA GLU A 95 5.59 6.38 -15.33
C GLU A 95 5.99 7.59 -14.49
N ASN A 96 7.06 8.28 -14.91
CA ASN A 96 7.46 9.57 -14.38
C ASN A 96 7.24 10.63 -15.45
N ASP A 97 6.15 11.39 -15.35
CA ASP A 97 5.72 12.33 -16.40
C ASP A 97 6.67 13.50 -16.59
N ARG A 98 7.40 13.88 -15.53
CA ARG A 98 8.30 15.05 -15.54
C ARG A 98 9.52 14.82 -14.66
N PRO A 99 10.66 15.45 -14.94
CA PRO A 99 11.79 15.39 -14.04
C PRO A 99 11.41 15.90 -12.63
N CYS A 100 11.81 15.18 -11.60
CA CYS A 100 11.53 15.54 -10.20
C CYS A 100 12.76 15.31 -9.33
N ALA A 101 12.83 15.97 -8.18
CA ALA A 101 13.89 15.70 -7.20
C ALA A 101 13.55 14.44 -6.39
N LEU A 102 14.55 13.67 -5.92
CA LEU A 102 14.31 12.45 -5.13
C LEU A 102 13.44 12.71 -3.89
N ALA A 103 13.67 13.81 -3.18
CA ALA A 103 12.88 14.17 -2.00
C ALA A 103 11.47 14.71 -2.34
N ALA A 104 11.22 15.08 -3.60
CA ALA A 104 9.97 15.67 -4.08
C ALA A 104 9.35 14.88 -5.25
N GLN A 105 9.70 13.59 -5.34
CA GLN A 105 9.09 12.67 -6.30
C GLN A 105 7.59 12.55 -6.03
N PRO A 106 6.77 12.22 -7.04
CA PRO A 106 5.38 11.86 -6.82
C PRO A 106 5.30 10.79 -5.74
N TYR A 107 4.30 10.90 -4.86
CA TYR A 107 4.10 9.94 -3.78
C TYR A 107 5.35 9.76 -2.90
N ALA A 108 6.01 10.85 -2.51
CA ALA A 108 7.32 10.82 -1.86
C ALA A 108 7.45 9.77 -0.74
N PRO A 109 8.58 9.05 -0.67
CA PRO A 109 8.78 8.00 0.31
C PRO A 109 8.89 8.58 1.72
N THR A 110 8.46 7.79 2.69
CA THR A 110 8.85 7.95 4.09
C THR A 110 9.85 6.84 4.44
N PRO A 111 10.91 7.11 5.23
CA PRO A 111 11.84 6.07 5.66
C PRO A 111 11.13 4.92 6.38
N ASP A 112 11.41 3.68 5.96
CA ASP A 112 10.74 2.48 6.51
C ASP A 112 10.96 2.28 8.02
N HIS A 113 12.06 2.81 8.54
CA HIS A 113 12.51 2.66 9.93
C HIS A 113 12.10 3.84 10.83
N ASP A 114 11.59 4.91 10.24
CA ASP A 114 11.11 6.08 10.97
C ASP A 114 9.91 6.69 10.22
N PRO A 115 8.78 5.95 10.15
CA PRO A 115 7.60 6.37 9.43
C PRO A 115 6.96 7.65 9.98
N GLY A 116 7.39 8.12 11.16
CA GLY A 116 6.94 9.35 11.80
C GLY A 116 7.77 10.60 11.49
N SER A 117 8.95 10.47 10.86
CA SER A 117 9.95 11.54 10.79
C SER A 117 9.67 12.75 9.90
N ALA A 118 8.60 12.74 9.09
CA ALA A 118 8.34 13.73 8.03
C ALA A 118 9.52 13.96 7.06
N LYS A 119 10.55 13.11 7.09
CA LYS A 119 11.72 13.13 6.21
C LYS A 119 11.44 12.29 4.96
N SER A 120 12.15 12.59 3.87
CA SER A 120 12.11 11.76 2.66
C SER A 120 13.07 10.57 2.71
N GLY A 121 14.02 10.57 3.65
CA GLY A 121 15.07 9.56 3.75
C GLY A 121 16.26 9.81 2.82
N PHE A 122 16.35 11.01 2.23
CA PHE A 122 17.44 11.43 1.35
C PHE A 122 18.25 12.59 1.93
N GLU A 123 17.84 13.14 3.07
CA GLU A 123 18.48 14.27 3.74
C GLU A 123 19.91 13.97 4.18
N GLN A 124 20.16 12.71 4.58
CA GLN A 124 21.46 12.20 5.01
C GLN A 124 21.65 10.83 4.37
N LEU A 125 22.27 10.82 3.19
CA LEU A 125 22.61 9.59 2.47
C LEU A 125 24.12 9.54 2.29
N ASP A 126 24.79 9.07 3.34
CA ASP A 126 26.24 8.91 3.33
C ASP A 126 26.63 7.60 2.63
N ALA A 127 27.70 7.67 1.84
CA ALA A 127 28.29 6.51 1.21
C ALA A 127 28.84 5.51 2.26
N PRO A 128 28.75 4.19 2.01
CA PRO A 128 28.13 3.54 0.86
C PRO A 128 26.60 3.43 1.00
N TYR A 129 25.90 3.49 -0.15
CA TYR A 129 24.46 3.34 -0.22
C TYR A 129 24.00 2.65 -1.50
N ALA A 130 22.76 2.15 -1.50
CA ALA A 130 22.05 1.78 -2.73
C ALA A 130 20.70 2.45 -2.83
N LEU A 131 20.29 2.68 -4.08
CA LEU A 131 18.98 3.18 -4.44
C LEU A 131 18.21 2.09 -5.18
N TRP A 132 16.94 1.98 -4.87
CA TRP A 132 16.04 1.01 -5.47
C TRP A 132 14.66 1.64 -5.69
N LEU A 133 13.91 1.07 -6.61
CA LEU A 133 12.55 1.46 -6.93
C LEU A 133 11.60 0.47 -6.26
N ASP A 134 10.76 0.97 -5.38
CA ASP A 134 9.67 0.27 -4.71
C ASP A 134 8.38 0.47 -5.50
N VAL A 135 7.73 -0.61 -5.93
CA VAL A 135 6.61 -0.54 -6.87
C VAL A 135 5.45 -1.42 -6.39
N TRP A 136 4.26 -0.85 -6.32
CA TRP A 136 3.06 -1.59 -5.96
C TRP A 136 1.81 -0.98 -6.58
N GLU A 137 0.68 -1.67 -6.43
CA GLU A 137 -0.62 -1.16 -6.84
C GLU A 137 -1.43 -0.80 -5.59
N ARG A 138 -1.68 0.50 -5.38
CA ARG A 138 -2.60 0.94 -4.33
C ARG A 138 -4.04 0.91 -4.83
N HIS A 139 -4.96 0.66 -3.92
CA HIS A 139 -6.40 0.77 -4.18
C HIS A 139 -6.84 2.21 -3.97
N LEU A 140 -7.68 2.71 -4.88
CA LEU A 140 -8.33 4.01 -4.77
C LEU A 140 -9.83 3.82 -4.75
N SER A 141 -10.43 4.15 -3.61
CA SER A 141 -11.88 4.30 -3.47
C SER A 141 -12.36 5.66 -3.96
N ALA A 142 -13.67 5.84 -4.08
CA ALA A 142 -14.26 7.14 -4.38
C ALA A 142 -14.08 8.18 -3.25
N VAL A 143 -13.69 7.76 -2.04
CA VAL A 143 -13.33 8.67 -0.95
C VAL A 143 -11.96 9.31 -1.20
N GLU A 144 -11.02 8.52 -1.70
CA GLU A 144 -9.66 8.95 -2.02
C GLU A 144 -9.59 9.67 -3.37
N GLU A 145 -10.37 9.23 -4.35
CA GLU A 145 -10.49 9.86 -5.67
C GLU A 145 -11.96 10.18 -5.99
N PRO A 146 -12.47 11.36 -5.54
CA PRO A 146 -13.86 11.76 -5.76
C PRO A 146 -14.28 11.81 -7.24
N ALA A 147 -13.31 11.93 -8.17
CA ALA A 147 -13.60 11.89 -9.61
C ALA A 147 -14.08 10.50 -10.10
N LEU A 148 -13.98 9.45 -9.28
CA LEU A 148 -14.54 8.13 -9.59
C LEU A 148 -16.07 8.07 -9.44
N LEU A 149 -16.66 9.04 -8.74
CA LEU A 149 -18.12 9.11 -8.61
C LEU A 149 -18.77 9.50 -9.94
N ASP A 150 -19.81 8.78 -10.33
CA ASP A 150 -20.51 9.07 -11.57
C ASP A 150 -21.43 10.28 -11.40
N GLY A 151 -21.01 11.43 -11.93
CA GLY A 151 -21.76 12.68 -11.86
C GLY A 151 -23.11 12.63 -12.58
N ALA A 152 -23.27 11.81 -13.62
CA ALA A 152 -24.54 11.66 -14.34
C ALA A 152 -25.55 10.83 -13.54
N LEU A 153 -25.07 9.94 -12.67
CA LEU A 153 -25.88 9.14 -11.75
C LEU A 153 -26.01 9.76 -10.35
N GLY A 154 -25.71 11.05 -10.20
CA GLY A 154 -25.86 11.76 -8.92
C GLY A 154 -24.75 11.48 -7.91
N GLY A 155 -23.55 11.12 -8.39
CA GLY A 155 -22.38 10.86 -7.55
C GLY A 155 -22.39 9.46 -6.94
N ILE A 156 -22.89 8.46 -7.67
CA ILE A 156 -22.89 7.06 -7.21
C ILE A 156 -21.50 6.45 -7.38
N ASP A 157 -21.07 5.72 -6.35
CA ASP A 157 -19.88 4.87 -6.40
C ASP A 157 -20.20 3.58 -7.18
N THR A 158 -19.44 3.36 -8.26
CA THR A 158 -19.67 2.26 -9.22
C THR A 158 -18.53 1.25 -9.23
N ALA A 159 -17.28 1.74 -9.29
CA ALA A 159 -16.09 0.91 -9.31
C ALA A 159 -14.86 1.69 -8.85
N SER A 160 -13.99 1.04 -8.08
CA SER A 160 -12.71 1.58 -7.63
C SER A 160 -11.58 1.47 -8.67
N ARG A 161 -10.38 1.98 -8.37
CA ARG A 161 -9.19 1.84 -9.23
C ARG A 161 -8.01 1.17 -8.52
N ALA A 162 -7.16 0.56 -9.32
CA ALA A 162 -5.79 0.25 -8.96
C ALA A 162 -4.88 1.31 -9.58
N GLN A 163 -4.00 1.91 -8.78
CA GLN A 163 -3.01 2.87 -9.23
C GLN A 163 -1.63 2.31 -8.95
N VAL A 164 -0.80 2.22 -9.99
CA VAL A 164 0.63 1.93 -9.84
C VAL A 164 1.28 3.09 -9.11
N VAL A 165 1.92 2.78 -7.98
CA VAL A 165 2.75 3.70 -7.22
C VAL A 165 4.18 3.21 -7.31
N TRP A 166 5.09 4.16 -7.44
CA TRP A 166 6.51 3.90 -7.39
C TRP A 166 7.18 4.90 -6.45
N GLN A 167 8.21 4.45 -5.75
CA GLN A 167 9.03 5.29 -4.88
C GLN A 167 10.48 4.87 -5.02
N VAL A 168 11.37 5.82 -5.34
CA VAL A 168 12.80 5.62 -5.15
C VAL A 168 13.06 5.65 -3.64
N ARG A 169 13.69 4.60 -3.13
CA ARG A 169 14.10 4.43 -1.73
C ARG A 169 15.61 4.20 -1.65
N ALA A 170 16.14 4.34 -0.43
CA ALA A 170 17.57 4.21 -0.17
C ALA A 170 17.87 3.24 0.96
N TRP A 171 18.94 2.47 0.79
CA TRP A 171 19.59 1.68 1.83
C TRP A 171 20.96 2.26 2.14
N THR A 172 21.16 2.65 3.40
CA THR A 172 22.51 2.79 3.97
C THR A 172 22.99 1.43 4.43
N GLU A 173 24.30 1.27 4.63
CA GLU A 173 24.88 0.04 5.16
C GLU A 173 24.27 -0.36 6.50
N GLU A 174 24.13 0.58 7.44
CA GLU A 174 23.52 0.33 8.75
C GLU A 174 22.09 -0.23 8.63
N ARG A 175 21.27 0.41 7.79
CA ARG A 175 19.86 0.02 7.60
C ARG A 175 19.73 -1.33 6.92
N ALA A 176 20.49 -1.56 5.86
CA ALA A 176 20.50 -2.85 5.17
C ALA A 176 20.98 -3.97 6.11
N LYS A 177 21.95 -3.70 6.99
CA LYS A 177 22.43 -4.67 7.97
C LYS A 177 21.35 -5.05 8.98
N ALA A 178 20.67 -4.06 9.56
CA ALA A 178 19.59 -4.29 10.51
C ALA A 178 18.45 -5.12 9.88
N TRP A 179 18.02 -4.73 8.68
CA TRP A 179 16.96 -5.45 7.96
C TRP A 179 17.35 -6.90 7.60
N LEU A 180 18.59 -7.13 7.16
CA LEU A 180 19.08 -8.47 6.83
C LEU A 180 19.19 -9.38 8.05
N LEU A 181 19.52 -8.85 9.22
CA LEU A 181 19.55 -9.62 10.47
C LEU A 181 18.15 -10.12 10.86
N ASP A 182 17.14 -9.26 10.78
CA ASP A 182 15.74 -9.63 11.06
C ASP A 182 15.24 -10.67 10.05
N LEU A 183 15.58 -10.48 8.77
CA LEU A 183 15.26 -11.45 7.72
C LEU A 183 15.94 -12.81 7.96
N GLU A 184 17.21 -12.82 8.32
CA GLU A 184 17.96 -14.05 8.62
C GLU A 184 17.30 -14.82 9.77
N ALA A 185 16.89 -14.12 10.83
CA ALA A 185 16.20 -14.72 11.97
C ALA A 185 14.88 -15.40 11.54
N ALA A 186 14.08 -14.74 10.68
CA ALA A 186 12.85 -15.32 10.14
C ALA A 186 13.12 -16.55 9.26
N ILE A 187 14.12 -16.47 8.37
CA ILE A 187 14.52 -17.60 7.50
C ILE A 187 14.99 -18.79 8.34
N LYS A 188 15.77 -18.53 9.39
CA LYS A 188 16.23 -19.56 10.31
C LYS A 188 15.05 -20.22 11.03
N ALA A 189 14.12 -19.44 11.57
CA ALA A 189 12.93 -19.99 12.23
C ALA A 189 12.11 -20.88 11.28
N ARG A 190 11.98 -20.48 10.01
CA ARG A 190 11.34 -21.30 8.98
C ARG A 190 12.10 -22.59 8.68
N ALA A 191 13.43 -22.51 8.56
CA ALA A 191 14.27 -23.68 8.32
C ALA A 191 14.20 -24.69 9.48
N ASP A 192 14.19 -24.19 10.72
CA ASP A 192 14.08 -25.00 11.94
C ASP A 192 12.70 -25.67 12.07
N ALA A 193 11.64 -25.06 11.52
CA ALA A 193 10.28 -25.61 11.49
C ALA A 193 10.03 -26.61 10.34
N ALA A 194 10.86 -26.58 9.29
CA ALA A 194 10.75 -27.49 8.15
C ALA A 194 11.33 -28.87 8.46
N ASP A 195 10.96 -29.89 7.67
CA ASP A 195 11.61 -31.21 7.74
C ASP A 195 13.12 -31.04 7.46
N PRO A 196 14.03 -31.42 8.38
CA PRO A 196 15.47 -31.27 8.21
C PRO A 196 16.05 -31.98 6.98
N GLN A 197 15.36 -32.99 6.45
CA GLN A 197 15.78 -33.72 5.25
C GLN A 197 15.20 -33.13 3.95
N SER A 198 14.32 -32.13 4.05
CA SER A 198 13.69 -31.50 2.89
C SER A 198 14.67 -30.64 2.10
N ALA A 199 14.43 -30.54 0.78
CA ALA A 199 15.14 -29.60 -0.08
C ALA A 199 14.94 -28.13 0.34
N GLU A 200 13.79 -27.82 0.94
CA GLU A 200 13.46 -26.49 1.47
C GLU A 200 14.36 -26.12 2.64
N ALA A 201 14.45 -26.97 3.68
CA ALA A 201 15.32 -26.72 4.82
C ALA A 201 16.79 -26.53 4.39
N ALA A 202 17.26 -27.37 3.47
CA ALA A 202 18.61 -27.25 2.91
C ALA A 202 18.83 -25.95 2.11
N GLN A 203 17.80 -25.47 1.39
CA GLN A 203 17.87 -24.21 0.67
C GLN A 203 17.86 -23.01 1.62
N LEU A 204 16.97 -23.00 2.61
CA LEU A 204 16.86 -21.93 3.61
C LEU A 204 18.16 -21.82 4.43
N GLY A 205 18.76 -22.95 4.82
CA GLY A 205 20.06 -22.96 5.50
C GLY A 205 21.20 -22.34 4.68
N LYS A 206 21.24 -22.60 3.36
CA LYS A 206 22.22 -21.96 2.46
C LYS A 206 21.99 -20.45 2.34
N VAL A 207 20.73 -20.03 2.21
CA VAL A 207 20.36 -18.62 2.12
C VAL A 207 20.72 -17.89 3.42
N GLY A 208 20.37 -18.44 4.58
CA GLY A 208 20.73 -17.86 5.87
C GLY A 208 22.24 -17.70 6.03
N ALA A 209 23.04 -18.71 5.67
CA ALA A 209 24.50 -18.63 5.72
C ALA A 209 25.07 -17.55 4.78
N GLU A 210 24.47 -17.34 3.61
CA GLU A 210 24.92 -16.26 2.70
C GLU A 210 24.55 -14.87 3.28
N ILE A 211 23.39 -14.71 3.89
CA ILE A 211 23.01 -13.46 4.58
C ILE A 211 23.97 -13.18 5.75
N ASP A 212 24.23 -14.16 6.61
CA ASP A 212 25.17 -14.06 7.73
C ASP A 212 26.57 -13.62 7.26
N LYS A 213 27.05 -14.22 6.16
CA LYS A 213 28.32 -13.87 5.53
C LYS A 213 28.33 -12.42 5.03
N LEU A 214 27.24 -11.92 4.44
CA LEU A 214 27.12 -10.53 4.00
C LEU A 214 27.13 -9.56 5.19
N VAL A 215 26.37 -9.87 6.23
CA VAL A 215 26.27 -9.08 7.47
C VAL A 215 27.62 -9.01 8.20
N LYS A 216 28.39 -10.12 8.24
CA LYS A 216 29.72 -10.19 8.88
C LYS A 216 30.84 -9.63 8.02
N GLY A 217 30.79 -9.83 6.71
CA GLY A 217 31.82 -9.40 5.74
C GLY A 217 31.80 -7.91 5.42
N GLY A 218 30.81 -7.18 5.94
CA GLY A 218 30.54 -5.78 5.62
C GLY A 218 29.77 -5.68 4.31
N LEU A 219 28.63 -5.00 4.36
CA LEU A 219 27.83 -4.73 3.15
C LEU A 219 28.61 -3.84 2.17
N HIS A 220 29.60 -3.08 2.66
CA HIS A 220 30.59 -2.41 1.84
C HIS A 220 31.28 -3.33 0.80
N ALA A 221 31.41 -4.65 0.98
CA ALA A 221 31.93 -5.53 -0.08
C ALA A 221 30.90 -5.85 -1.19
N ALA A 222 29.60 -5.78 -0.86
CA ALA A 222 28.50 -5.88 -1.81
C ALA A 222 28.20 -4.54 -2.50
N PHE A 223 28.40 -3.42 -1.79
CA PHE A 223 28.24 -2.07 -2.34
C PHE A 223 29.52 -1.50 -2.99
N GLY A 224 30.70 -1.86 -2.52
CA GLY A 224 32.00 -1.26 -2.86
C GLY A 224 32.54 -1.66 -4.23
N LYS A 225 31.93 -2.64 -4.89
CA LYS A 225 32.13 -2.87 -6.32
C LYS A 225 31.24 -1.99 -7.20
N LEU A 226 30.27 -1.26 -6.63
CA LEU A 226 29.44 -0.27 -7.35
C LEU A 226 30.23 1.00 -7.74
N GLY A 227 31.56 1.01 -7.63
CA GLY A 227 32.42 2.10 -8.06
C GLY A 227 32.96 1.97 -9.49
N GLY A 228 32.47 2.82 -10.41
CA GLY A 228 33.13 3.41 -11.59
C GLY A 228 33.96 2.57 -12.58
N ASN A 229 34.04 1.26 -12.45
CA ASN A 229 34.53 0.38 -13.50
C ASN A 229 33.34 -0.38 -14.12
N PRO A 230 33.33 -0.59 -15.46
CA PRO A 230 32.35 -1.45 -16.10
C PRO A 230 32.42 -2.85 -15.46
N PRO A 231 31.28 -3.53 -15.25
CA PRO A 231 31.25 -4.83 -14.61
C PRO A 231 32.16 -5.80 -15.35
N THR A 232 33.07 -6.46 -14.62
CA THR A 232 33.75 -7.64 -15.15
C THR A 232 32.74 -8.78 -15.23
N ALA A 233 33.03 -9.83 -16.02
CA ALA A 233 32.20 -11.06 -16.03
C ALA A 233 32.07 -11.74 -14.65
N SER A 234 32.81 -11.27 -13.63
CA SER A 234 32.82 -11.74 -12.24
C SER A 234 32.21 -10.74 -11.25
N ASP A 235 31.70 -9.59 -11.70
CA ASP A 235 31.03 -8.60 -10.85
C ASP A 235 29.52 -8.82 -10.85
N ASP A 236 29.02 -9.35 -9.74
CA ASP A 236 27.63 -9.73 -9.53
C ASP A 236 26.89 -8.80 -8.55
N SER A 237 27.45 -7.63 -8.25
CA SER A 237 26.98 -6.84 -7.11
C SER A 237 25.55 -6.28 -7.30
N CYS A 238 25.20 -5.86 -8.52
CA CYS A 238 23.82 -5.46 -8.85
C CYS A 238 22.84 -6.63 -8.67
N ALA A 239 23.21 -7.84 -9.09
CA ALA A 239 22.37 -9.02 -8.92
C ALA A 239 22.27 -9.43 -7.44
N ARG A 240 23.36 -9.28 -6.68
CA ARG A 240 23.38 -9.53 -5.24
C ARG A 240 22.48 -8.57 -4.47
N LEU A 241 22.50 -7.28 -4.81
CA LEU A 241 21.57 -6.30 -4.22
C LEU A 241 20.12 -6.64 -4.55
N ARG A 242 19.87 -7.00 -5.81
CA ARG A 242 18.55 -7.45 -6.23
C ARG A 242 18.10 -8.68 -5.45
N TRP A 243 18.99 -9.65 -5.29
CA TRP A 243 18.74 -10.84 -4.49
C TRP A 243 18.41 -10.50 -3.03
N CYS A 244 19.13 -9.56 -2.41
CA CYS A 244 18.86 -9.12 -1.03
C CYS A 244 17.47 -8.49 -0.90
N LEU A 245 17.09 -7.59 -1.82
CA LEU A 245 15.76 -6.96 -1.82
C LEU A 245 14.64 -7.98 -2.07
N ASP A 246 14.87 -8.94 -2.97
CA ASP A 246 13.90 -10.01 -3.28
C ASP A 246 13.82 -11.09 -2.18
N ALA A 247 14.81 -11.18 -1.28
CA ALA A 247 14.99 -12.32 -0.39
C ALA A 247 13.79 -12.52 0.55
N ARG A 248 13.19 -11.42 1.04
CA ARG A 248 11.96 -11.49 1.84
C ARG A 248 10.83 -12.17 1.07
N ALA A 249 10.51 -11.70 -0.13
CA ALA A 249 9.42 -12.25 -0.94
C ALA A 249 9.66 -13.72 -1.32
N ARG A 250 10.92 -14.14 -1.48
CA ARG A 250 11.27 -15.51 -1.87
C ARG A 250 11.26 -16.48 -0.68
N TYR A 251 11.93 -16.11 0.41
CA TYR A 251 12.33 -17.05 1.47
C TYR A 251 11.65 -16.82 2.82
N ALA A 252 11.12 -15.63 3.08
CA ALA A 252 10.47 -15.27 4.34
C ALA A 252 9.10 -14.61 4.15
N CYS A 253 8.45 -14.86 3.00
CA CYS A 253 7.14 -14.30 2.73
C CYS A 253 6.15 -14.83 3.78
N PRO A 254 5.45 -13.96 4.52
CA PRO A 254 4.47 -14.39 5.50
C PRO A 254 3.43 -15.32 4.89
N GLN A 255 3.04 -16.33 5.65
CA GLN A 255 2.00 -17.26 5.27
C GLN A 255 0.95 -17.37 6.36
N LEU A 256 -0.30 -17.53 5.94
CA LEU A 256 -1.45 -17.68 6.83
C LEU A 256 -2.21 -18.94 6.42
N ARG A 257 -2.73 -19.68 7.40
CA ARG A 257 -3.80 -20.67 7.24
C ARG A 257 -5.10 -20.05 7.72
N ALA A 258 -6.20 -20.40 7.07
CA ALA A 258 -7.53 -20.09 7.56
C ALA A 258 -8.40 -21.34 7.56
N GLN A 259 -9.28 -21.45 8.53
CA GLN A 259 -10.18 -22.59 8.67
C GLN A 259 -11.43 -22.22 9.46
N ILE A 260 -12.41 -23.12 9.42
CA ILE A 260 -13.49 -23.12 10.39
C ILE A 260 -13.02 -23.89 11.62
N LYS A 261 -13.30 -23.35 12.80
CA LYS A 261 -13.03 -23.98 14.09
C LYS A 261 -13.55 -25.42 14.07
N PRO A 262 -12.75 -26.42 14.47
CA PRO A 262 -13.21 -27.79 14.59
C PRO A 262 -14.42 -27.88 15.52
N ALA A 263 -15.33 -28.81 15.21
CA ALA A 263 -16.43 -29.16 16.10
C ALA A 263 -15.87 -29.61 17.46
N GLU A 264 -16.35 -29.06 18.57
CA GLU A 264 -16.18 -29.75 19.85
C GLU A 264 -16.90 -31.11 19.73
N SER A 265 -16.20 -32.20 20.07
CA SER A 265 -16.79 -33.53 19.99
C SER A 265 -17.91 -33.64 21.04
N ASP A 266 -19.15 -33.46 20.60
CA ASP A 266 -20.31 -33.80 21.41
C ASP A 266 -20.47 -35.33 21.38
N GLU A 267 -20.68 -35.98 22.52
CA GLU A 267 -20.80 -37.45 22.60
C GLU A 267 -22.11 -37.98 21.96
N ASP A 268 -22.95 -37.11 21.40
CA ASP A 268 -24.17 -37.47 20.70
C ASP A 268 -23.98 -37.40 19.16
N PRO A 269 -23.85 -38.55 18.46
CA PRO A 269 -23.64 -38.61 17.01
C PRO A 269 -24.83 -38.10 16.18
N CYS A 270 -25.95 -37.75 16.82
CA CYS A 270 -27.10 -37.12 16.16
C CYS A 270 -27.05 -35.58 16.16
N VAL A 271 -26.08 -34.97 16.86
CA VAL A 271 -25.91 -33.51 16.93
C VAL A 271 -24.75 -33.10 16.04
N ILE A 272 -25.05 -32.51 14.87
CA ILE A 272 -24.03 -31.74 14.15
C ILE A 272 -23.76 -30.49 14.98
N ALA A 273 -22.64 -30.47 15.69
CA ALA A 273 -22.27 -29.37 16.56
C ALA A 273 -22.28 -28.03 15.78
N ALA A 274 -22.88 -27.00 16.40
CA ALA A 274 -23.17 -25.73 15.72
C ALA A 274 -21.94 -24.89 15.40
N ASP A 275 -20.81 -25.25 15.98
CA ASP A 275 -19.47 -24.65 15.93
C ASP A 275 -18.65 -25.07 14.71
N ALA A 276 -18.98 -26.19 14.06
CA ALA A 276 -18.27 -26.73 12.89
C ALA A 276 -18.53 -25.98 11.55
N ARG A 277 -19.03 -24.75 11.61
CA ARG A 277 -19.43 -23.97 10.41
C ARG A 277 -19.21 -22.48 10.55
N TYR A 278 -19.19 -21.79 9.42
CA TYR A 278 -19.35 -20.33 9.43
C TYR A 278 -20.75 -19.96 9.96
N ARG A 279 -20.78 -19.11 11.00
CA ARG A 279 -22.01 -18.74 11.72
C ARG A 279 -22.51 -17.33 11.40
N GLY A 280 -21.90 -16.63 10.45
CA GLY A 280 -22.37 -15.32 10.04
C GLY A 280 -23.70 -15.38 9.30
N CYS A 281 -24.46 -14.29 9.33
CA CYS A 281 -25.77 -14.20 8.69
C CYS A 281 -25.69 -13.87 7.18
N GLU A 282 -24.51 -13.47 6.69
CA GLU A 282 -24.31 -12.98 5.32
C GLU A 282 -22.99 -13.48 4.73
N ASN A 283 -22.86 -13.45 3.41
CA ASN A 283 -21.57 -13.68 2.77
C ASN A 283 -20.65 -12.49 3.08
N GLN A 284 -19.40 -12.79 3.43
CA GLN A 284 -18.40 -11.78 3.82
C GLN A 284 -17.09 -11.99 3.06
N LEU A 285 -16.25 -10.96 3.06
CA LEU A 285 -14.92 -10.98 2.46
C LEU A 285 -13.91 -10.54 3.50
N TYR A 286 -13.59 -11.45 4.43
CA TYR A 286 -12.68 -11.13 5.53
C TYR A 286 -11.31 -10.75 5.00
N ARG A 287 -10.69 -9.75 5.62
CA ARG A 287 -9.29 -9.37 5.40
C ARG A 287 -8.54 -9.44 6.71
N VAL A 288 -7.43 -10.15 6.70
CA VAL A 288 -6.42 -10.08 7.77
C VAL A 288 -5.25 -9.27 7.21
N GLU A 289 -4.90 -8.16 7.85
CA GLU A 289 -3.86 -7.23 7.40
C GLU A 289 -2.84 -7.01 8.51
N ILE A 290 -1.56 -7.10 8.16
CA ILE A 290 -0.46 -6.67 9.03
C ILE A 290 -0.55 -5.17 9.22
N HIS A 291 -0.74 -4.74 10.46
CA HIS A 291 -0.78 -3.34 10.84
C HIS A 291 0.62 -2.79 11.00
N ALA A 292 1.40 -3.28 11.96
CA ALA A 292 2.82 -2.97 12.09
C ALA A 292 3.65 -4.17 11.63
N GLY A 293 4.59 -3.95 10.72
CA GLY A 293 5.56 -4.97 10.28
C GLY A 293 6.64 -5.30 11.31
N GLY A 294 7.46 -6.29 11.01
CA GLY A 294 8.53 -6.79 11.87
C GLY A 294 8.60 -8.32 11.89
N ALA A 295 9.39 -8.87 12.81
CA ALA A 295 9.37 -10.30 13.12
C ALA A 295 8.17 -10.64 14.01
N ALA A 296 7.83 -11.93 14.13
CA ALA A 296 6.82 -12.40 15.07
C ALA A 296 7.11 -11.90 16.51
N GLY A 297 6.07 -11.54 17.25
CA GLY A 297 6.20 -10.90 18.58
C GLY A 297 6.49 -9.39 18.55
N THR A 298 6.80 -8.81 17.40
CA THR A 298 6.85 -7.35 17.19
C THR A 298 5.78 -6.88 16.20
N ALA A 299 5.52 -7.71 15.18
CA ALA A 299 4.48 -7.45 14.20
C ALA A 299 3.08 -7.57 14.83
N THR A 300 2.16 -6.73 14.35
CA THR A 300 0.75 -6.75 14.75
C THR A 300 -0.13 -6.83 13.53
N PHE A 301 -1.36 -7.30 13.69
CA PHE A 301 -2.36 -7.39 12.63
C PHE A 301 -3.71 -6.85 13.10
N LYS A 302 -4.54 -6.52 12.12
CA LYS A 302 -5.93 -6.09 12.26
C LYS A 302 -6.76 -6.81 11.21
N TRP A 303 -8.08 -6.83 11.38
CA TRP A 303 -8.93 -7.52 10.43
C TRP A 303 -10.27 -6.82 10.23
N SER A 304 -10.91 -7.10 9.09
CA SER A 304 -12.20 -6.53 8.71
C SER A 304 -13.08 -7.59 8.03
N ARG A 305 -14.38 -7.57 8.28
CA ARG A 305 -15.38 -8.43 7.60
C ARG A 305 -15.57 -8.07 6.13
N GLU A 306 -15.46 -6.78 5.80
CA GLU A 306 -15.74 -6.22 4.47
C GLU A 306 -14.46 -5.80 3.71
N ASN A 307 -13.38 -6.57 3.85
CA ASN A 307 -12.08 -6.31 3.22
C ASN A 307 -11.52 -4.90 3.45
N GLY A 308 -11.85 -4.28 4.59
CA GLY A 308 -11.45 -2.92 4.95
C GLY A 308 -12.09 -1.83 4.08
N SER A 309 -13.22 -2.11 3.43
CA SER A 309 -13.89 -1.18 2.50
C SER A 309 -14.78 -0.13 3.15
N VAL A 310 -15.02 -0.22 4.46
CA VAL A 310 -15.90 0.70 5.19
C VAL A 310 -15.13 1.96 5.59
N LEU A 311 -15.39 3.04 4.85
CA LEU A 311 -14.71 4.33 4.96
C LEU A 311 -15.68 5.48 5.27
N PHE A 312 -15.20 6.45 6.05
CA PHE A 312 -15.94 7.68 6.38
C PHE A 312 -15.05 8.90 6.13
N PRO A 313 -15.35 9.72 5.11
CA PRO A 313 -14.57 10.93 4.83
C PRO A 313 -14.58 11.88 6.02
N ILE A 314 -13.41 12.38 6.40
CA ILE A 314 -13.25 13.32 7.51
C ILE A 314 -13.44 14.74 7.00
N VAL A 315 -14.32 15.49 7.66
CA VAL A 315 -14.55 16.93 7.40
C VAL A 315 -13.64 17.75 8.29
N THR A 316 -13.64 17.47 9.59
CA THR A 316 -12.72 18.09 10.56
C THR A 316 -12.25 17.07 11.60
N GLN A 317 -10.97 17.15 11.96
CA GLN A 317 -10.39 16.41 13.07
C GLN A 317 -10.15 17.38 14.24
N GLY A 318 -10.73 17.08 15.40
CA GLY A 318 -10.41 17.78 16.64
C GLY A 318 -9.04 17.37 17.21
N THR A 319 -8.60 18.05 18.27
CA THR A 319 -7.43 17.63 19.05
C THR A 319 -7.88 16.81 20.26
N PRO A 320 -7.00 15.95 20.82
CA PRO A 320 -7.27 15.32 22.12
C PRO A 320 -7.61 16.38 23.17
N GLY A 321 -8.72 16.18 23.88
CA GLY A 321 -9.16 17.04 24.97
C GLY A 321 -8.35 16.84 26.26
N GLU A 322 -8.87 17.37 27.36
CA GLU A 322 -8.27 17.15 28.69
C GLU A 322 -8.23 15.66 29.04
N ALA A 323 -7.11 15.23 29.63
CA ALA A 323 -6.94 13.85 30.05
C ALA A 323 -7.92 13.50 31.18
N ALA A 324 -8.63 12.39 31.02
CA ALA A 324 -9.45 11.77 32.06
C ALA A 324 -8.57 11.21 33.20
N ALA A 325 -9.21 10.72 34.27
CA ALA A 325 -8.51 10.19 35.45
C ALA A 325 -7.61 8.99 35.15
N ASP A 326 -7.92 8.20 34.10
CA ASP A 326 -7.09 7.08 33.62
C ASP A 326 -5.92 7.53 32.73
N GLY A 327 -5.83 8.84 32.43
CA GLY A 327 -4.84 9.46 31.56
C GLY A 327 -5.15 9.36 30.07
N SER A 328 -6.27 8.75 29.67
CA SER A 328 -6.76 8.78 28.29
C SER A 328 -7.44 10.12 27.99
N ALA A 329 -7.56 10.49 26.72
CA ALA A 329 -8.26 11.69 26.27
C ALA A 329 -9.36 11.34 25.27
N SER A 330 -10.36 12.20 25.14
CA SER A 330 -11.36 12.10 24.08
C SER A 330 -11.02 13.03 22.93
N MET A 331 -11.24 12.59 21.70
CA MET A 331 -11.07 13.41 20.50
C MET A 331 -12.32 13.26 19.63
N THR A 332 -12.88 14.38 19.17
CA THR A 332 -14.06 14.39 18.31
C THR A 332 -13.67 14.61 16.85
N ILE A 333 -14.31 13.88 15.95
CA ILE A 333 -14.06 13.92 14.50
C ILE A 333 -15.40 14.11 13.80
N GLU A 334 -15.51 15.13 12.96
CA GLU A 334 -16.68 15.36 12.10
C GLU A 334 -16.50 14.61 10.78
N LEU A 335 -17.54 13.90 10.34
CA LEU A 335 -17.56 13.07 9.16
C LEU A 335 -18.56 13.60 8.12
N ALA A 336 -18.29 13.34 6.84
CA ALA A 336 -19.19 13.70 5.75
C ALA A 336 -20.51 12.91 5.85
N HIS A 337 -20.43 11.65 6.31
CA HIS A 337 -21.55 10.77 6.59
C HIS A 337 -21.15 9.71 7.62
N LEU A 338 -22.12 9.08 8.28
CA LEU A 338 -21.91 8.01 9.28
C LEU A 338 -22.13 6.59 8.73
N GLY A 339 -22.22 6.45 7.40
CA GLY A 339 -22.51 5.19 6.73
C GLY A 339 -23.91 5.19 6.13
N ARG A 340 -24.20 4.18 5.30
CA ARG A 340 -25.48 4.07 4.57
C ARG A 340 -26.56 3.39 5.40
N ASP A 341 -26.17 2.50 6.30
CA ASP A 341 -27.05 1.67 7.10
C ASP A 341 -26.38 1.30 8.44
N GLU A 342 -27.11 0.60 9.32
CA GLU A 342 -26.58 0.21 10.63
C GLU A 342 -25.41 -0.77 10.55
N ARG A 343 -25.27 -1.54 9.46
CA ARG A 343 -24.26 -2.60 9.29
C ARG A 343 -22.93 -2.01 8.84
N LEU A 344 -22.97 -1.07 7.89
CA LEU A 344 -21.82 -0.35 7.34
C LEU A 344 -21.58 0.99 8.05
N GLY A 345 -22.32 1.26 9.12
CA GLY A 345 -22.15 2.44 9.96
C GLY A 345 -21.14 2.23 11.09
N LEU A 346 -20.81 3.33 11.77
CA LEU A 346 -20.00 3.31 13.00
C LEU A 346 -20.87 3.11 14.23
N ARG A 347 -20.35 2.36 15.19
CA ARG A 347 -20.97 2.09 16.49
C ARG A 347 -19.95 2.31 17.61
N ASN A 348 -20.45 2.38 18.83
CA ASN A 348 -19.58 2.33 19.99
C ASN A 348 -18.77 1.03 19.98
N ASP A 349 -17.54 1.12 20.49
CA ASP A 349 -16.55 0.05 20.56
C ASP A 349 -15.96 -0.40 19.22
N ASP A 350 -16.36 0.22 18.10
CA ASP A 350 -15.65 0.04 16.82
C ASP A 350 -14.23 0.59 16.90
N TRP A 351 -13.30 -0.10 16.25
CA TRP A 351 -11.93 0.38 16.09
C TRP A 351 -11.81 1.08 14.75
N VAL A 352 -11.22 2.27 14.77
CA VAL A 352 -11.03 3.10 13.58
C VAL A 352 -9.58 3.49 13.42
N GLU A 353 -9.16 3.55 12.15
CA GLU A 353 -7.86 4.04 11.73
C GLU A 353 -8.04 5.38 11.02
N LEU A 354 -7.25 6.37 11.43
CA LEU A 354 -7.15 7.67 10.78
C LEU A 354 -6.17 7.58 9.62
N VAL A 355 -6.64 7.85 8.41
CA VAL A 355 -5.85 7.67 7.18
C VAL A 355 -5.96 8.90 6.30
N ASP A 356 -4.85 9.26 5.68
CA ASP A 356 -4.74 10.17 4.53
C ASP A 356 -3.76 9.60 3.50
N ASP A 357 -3.50 10.32 2.41
CA ASP A 357 -2.55 9.90 1.39
C ASP A 357 -1.15 9.61 1.96
N ASP A 358 -0.58 10.51 2.80
CA ASP A 358 0.76 10.32 3.37
C ASP A 358 0.83 9.10 4.30
N TYR A 359 -0.24 8.82 5.04
CA TYR A 359 -0.34 7.62 5.86
C TYR A 359 -0.20 6.34 5.02
N THR A 360 -0.95 6.28 3.92
CA THR A 360 -0.99 5.12 3.03
C THR A 360 0.33 4.96 2.25
N LEU A 361 0.84 6.05 1.67
CA LEU A 361 2.06 6.06 0.86
C LEU A 361 3.33 5.89 1.68
N GLY A 362 3.30 6.33 2.94
CA GLY A 362 4.36 6.11 3.91
C GLY A 362 4.35 4.71 4.55
N GLN A 363 3.36 3.86 4.23
CA GLN A 363 3.16 2.55 4.85
C GLN A 363 3.14 2.65 6.39
N ARG A 364 2.45 3.67 6.91
CA ARG A 364 2.44 3.99 8.34
C ARG A 364 1.50 3.06 9.12
N ALA A 365 1.82 2.86 10.39
CA ALA A 365 1.09 2.02 11.32
C ALA A 365 0.90 2.75 12.67
N TRP A 366 0.09 3.82 12.66
CA TRP A 366 -0.23 4.51 13.90
C TRP A 366 -1.35 3.80 14.66
N ALA A 367 -1.39 4.00 15.97
CA ALA A 367 -2.40 3.40 16.83
C ALA A 367 -3.83 3.63 16.31
N LEU A 368 -4.60 2.55 16.27
CA LEU A 368 -6.03 2.60 16.07
C LEU A 368 -6.71 3.21 17.30
N LEU A 369 -7.86 3.85 17.10
CA LEU A 369 -8.62 4.49 18.15
C LEU A 369 -9.99 3.84 18.28
N GLN A 370 -10.48 3.70 19.50
CA GLN A 370 -11.79 3.10 19.76
C GLN A 370 -12.87 4.18 19.79
N VAL A 371 -13.98 3.95 19.09
CA VAL A 371 -15.17 4.80 19.13
C VAL A 371 -15.87 4.65 20.48
N THR A 372 -16.17 5.78 21.12
CA THR A 372 -16.85 5.84 22.43
C THR A 372 -18.24 6.46 22.36
N ALA A 373 -18.49 7.29 21.35
CA ALA A 373 -19.80 7.87 21.08
C ALA A 373 -19.96 8.21 19.60
N VAL A 374 -21.19 8.08 19.10
CA VAL A 374 -21.59 8.49 17.75
C VAL A 374 -22.74 9.49 17.86
N ASP A 375 -22.55 10.70 17.33
CA ASP A 375 -23.55 11.75 17.25
C ASP A 375 -24.10 11.84 15.82
N ALA A 376 -25.28 11.24 15.62
CA ALA A 376 -25.95 11.23 14.32
C ALA A 376 -26.43 12.60 13.85
N VAL A 377 -26.72 13.52 14.78
CA VAL A 377 -27.24 14.86 14.45
C VAL A 377 -26.12 15.73 13.88
N HIS A 378 -24.95 15.69 14.50
CA HIS A 378 -23.79 16.48 14.09
C HIS A 378 -22.84 15.74 13.15
N ARG A 379 -23.13 14.47 12.80
CA ARG A 379 -22.24 13.57 12.04
C ARG A 379 -20.84 13.52 12.65
N ALA A 380 -20.79 13.43 13.97
CA ALA A 380 -19.54 13.43 14.70
C ALA A 380 -19.34 12.10 15.42
N VAL A 381 -18.09 11.67 15.53
CA VAL A 381 -17.70 10.52 16.35
C VAL A 381 -16.69 10.96 17.39
N THR A 382 -16.81 10.42 18.60
CA THR A 382 -15.85 10.64 19.66
C THR A 382 -15.04 9.37 19.85
N VAL A 383 -13.73 9.48 19.74
CA VAL A 383 -12.79 8.38 19.91
C VAL A 383 -11.97 8.55 21.20
N ARG A 384 -11.57 7.43 21.79
CA ARG A 384 -10.64 7.37 22.93
C ARG A 384 -9.21 7.35 22.42
N VAL A 385 -8.40 8.28 22.91
CA VAL A 385 -6.95 8.33 22.75
C VAL A 385 -6.30 7.78 24.02
N PRO A 386 -5.65 6.61 23.99
CA PRO A 386 -5.05 6.02 25.17
C PRO A 386 -3.95 6.90 25.78
N LYS A 387 -3.67 6.70 27.07
CA LYS A 387 -2.60 7.41 27.79
C LYS A 387 -1.26 7.21 27.07
N ASN A 388 -0.51 8.30 26.89
CA ASN A 388 0.80 8.33 26.23
C ASN A 388 0.79 7.89 24.74
N VAL A 389 -0.39 7.80 24.11
CA VAL A 389 -0.50 7.55 22.67
C VAL A 389 -0.75 8.89 21.97
N GLN A 390 0.07 9.18 20.96
CA GLN A 390 -0.17 10.27 20.04
C GLN A 390 -1.04 9.76 18.89
N PRO A 391 -2.24 10.31 18.65
CA PRO A 391 -3.04 9.91 17.51
C PRO A 391 -2.43 10.46 16.22
N TYR A 392 -2.69 9.77 15.11
CA TYR A 392 -2.34 10.32 13.80
C TYR A 392 -3.14 11.60 13.53
N LEU A 393 -2.46 12.65 13.05
CA LEU A 393 -3.09 13.91 12.67
C LEU A 393 -3.18 13.96 11.15
N VAL A 394 -4.40 13.90 10.63
CA VAL A 394 -4.65 13.85 9.20
C VAL A 394 -4.51 15.22 8.56
N SER A 395 -4.05 15.25 7.33
CA SER A 395 -4.00 16.47 6.52
C SER A 395 -5.30 16.69 5.77
N GLY A 396 -5.98 17.82 6.01
CA GLY A 396 -7.22 18.20 5.32
C GLY A 396 -7.09 18.35 3.80
N SER A 397 -5.87 18.45 3.26
CA SER A 397 -5.60 18.51 1.82
C SER A 397 -5.25 17.17 1.18
N GLN A 398 -5.31 16.07 1.93
CA GLN A 398 -4.89 14.72 1.49
C GLN A 398 -5.98 13.68 1.70
N HIS A 399 -7.21 14.02 1.28
CA HIS A 399 -8.37 13.11 1.27
C HIS A 399 -8.53 12.27 2.55
N PRO A 400 -8.62 12.89 3.73
CA PRO A 400 -8.60 12.16 4.98
C PRO A 400 -9.89 11.37 5.20
N PHE A 401 -9.79 10.17 5.77
CA PHE A 401 -10.92 9.34 6.13
C PHE A 401 -10.65 8.48 7.38
N LEU A 402 -11.74 8.08 8.04
CA LEU A 402 -11.73 6.99 9.00
C LEU A 402 -12.00 5.66 8.30
N ARG A 403 -11.21 4.64 8.62
CA ARG A 403 -11.44 3.26 8.19
C ARG A 403 -11.82 2.40 9.38
N ARG A 404 -12.91 1.64 9.28
CA ARG A 404 -13.37 0.73 10.34
C ARG A 404 -12.63 -0.61 10.29
N TRP A 405 -12.35 -1.15 11.47
CA TRP A 405 -11.78 -2.47 11.69
C TRP A 405 -12.55 -3.23 12.78
N ASP A 406 -12.51 -4.57 12.73
CA ASP A 406 -13.46 -5.44 13.43
C ASP A 406 -12.85 -6.22 14.61
N GLN A 407 -11.55 -6.10 14.87
CA GLN A 407 -10.93 -6.74 16.04
C GLN A 407 -11.54 -6.23 17.36
N ARG A 408 -11.57 -7.10 18.37
CA ARG A 408 -12.21 -6.84 19.68
C ARG A 408 -11.42 -7.33 20.87
N GLU A 409 -10.76 -8.48 20.74
CA GLU A 409 -10.06 -9.16 21.83
C GLU A 409 -8.54 -9.17 21.59
N ASP A 410 -7.77 -9.42 22.66
CA ASP A 410 -6.30 -9.52 22.64
C ASP A 410 -5.58 -8.33 21.98
N LEU A 411 -6.08 -7.13 22.26
CA LEU A 411 -5.57 -5.89 21.67
C LEU A 411 -4.42 -5.31 22.49
N GLY A 412 -3.31 -5.01 21.81
CA GLY A 412 -2.22 -4.22 22.36
C GLY A 412 -2.59 -2.74 22.49
N VAL A 413 -1.65 -1.93 23.00
CA VAL A 413 -1.85 -0.47 23.21
C VAL A 413 -2.17 0.28 21.90
N ALA A 414 -1.76 -0.26 20.75
CA ALA A 414 -2.04 0.29 19.43
C ALA A 414 -3.43 -0.10 18.87
N GLY A 415 -4.26 -0.87 19.59
CA GLY A 415 -5.57 -1.32 19.11
C GLY A 415 -5.53 -2.40 18.03
N ALA A 416 -4.38 -3.04 17.85
CA ALA A 416 -4.13 -4.16 16.95
C ALA A 416 -3.77 -5.42 17.76
N VAL A 417 -3.86 -6.59 17.11
CA VAL A 417 -3.58 -7.90 17.71
C VAL A 417 -2.14 -8.30 17.41
N ASP A 418 -1.42 -8.89 18.38
CA ASP A 418 -0.05 -9.36 18.15
C ASP A 418 -0.01 -10.56 17.18
N VAL A 419 0.99 -10.59 16.30
CA VAL A 419 1.25 -11.75 15.45
C VAL A 419 1.95 -12.82 16.27
N VAL A 420 1.26 -13.95 16.44
CA VAL A 420 1.78 -15.16 17.08
C VAL A 420 1.80 -16.29 16.05
N GLU A 421 2.99 -16.80 15.77
CA GLU A 421 3.19 -17.90 14.81
C GLU A 421 2.90 -19.27 15.42
N GLY A 422 2.47 -20.22 14.58
CA GLY A 422 2.21 -21.61 14.94
C GLY A 422 0.99 -21.83 15.84
N LYS A 423 0.16 -20.80 16.08
CA LYS A 423 -1.02 -20.87 16.94
C LYS A 423 -2.27 -20.43 16.18
N ALA A 424 -3.38 -21.16 16.39
CA ALA A 424 -4.71 -20.73 15.96
C ALA A 424 -5.17 -19.51 16.76
N ILE A 425 -5.69 -18.52 16.04
CA ILE A 425 -6.25 -17.27 16.56
C ILE A 425 -7.70 -17.19 16.10
N ASP A 426 -8.63 -17.08 17.04
CA ASP A 426 -10.05 -16.87 16.77
C ASP A 426 -10.27 -15.44 16.24
N LEU A 427 -10.93 -15.32 15.08
CA LEU A 427 -11.40 -14.02 14.60
C LEU A 427 -12.82 -13.78 15.09
N GLU A 428 -13.78 -14.55 14.56
CA GLU A 428 -15.18 -14.56 14.95
C GLU A 428 -15.97 -15.58 14.12
N CYS A 429 -17.26 -15.80 14.43
CA CYS A 429 -18.19 -16.57 13.61
C CYS A 429 -17.70 -17.99 13.23
N GLY A 430 -16.78 -18.55 14.02
CA GLY A 430 -16.14 -19.84 13.75
C GLY A 430 -14.93 -19.78 12.82
N ILE A 431 -14.49 -18.62 12.34
CA ILE A 431 -13.27 -18.47 11.53
C ILE A 431 -12.06 -18.35 12.45
N GLN A 432 -11.06 -19.19 12.17
CA GLN A 432 -9.74 -19.15 12.79
C GLN A 432 -8.66 -18.92 11.74
N VAL A 433 -7.58 -18.27 12.16
CA VAL A 433 -6.37 -18.12 11.36
C VAL A 433 -5.12 -18.50 12.13
N ALA A 434 -4.08 -18.96 11.44
CA ALA A 434 -2.79 -19.27 12.04
C ALA A 434 -1.67 -18.76 11.13
N PHE A 435 -0.71 -18.03 11.69
CA PHE A 435 0.48 -17.59 10.97
C PHE A 435 1.53 -18.68 10.97
N GLU A 436 2.11 -19.00 9.81
CA GLU A 436 3.19 -19.98 9.72
C GLU A 436 4.49 -19.43 10.31
N THR A 437 5.30 -20.31 10.91
CA THR A 437 6.59 -19.95 11.49
C THR A 437 7.58 -19.40 10.46
N GLY A 438 8.29 -18.33 10.84
CA GLY A 438 9.35 -17.73 10.03
C GLY A 438 8.82 -16.83 8.91
N GLY A 439 7.77 -16.06 9.18
CA GLY A 439 7.35 -14.93 8.36
C GLY A 439 8.11 -13.65 8.72
N PHE A 440 8.52 -12.86 7.72
CA PHE A 440 8.96 -11.48 7.94
C PHE A 440 7.91 -10.51 7.43
N TYR A 441 7.17 -9.90 8.36
CA TYR A 441 5.94 -9.18 8.09
C TYR A 441 6.21 -7.73 7.70
N ALA A 442 5.49 -7.22 6.69
CA ALA A 442 5.51 -5.81 6.30
C ALA A 442 4.11 -5.21 6.49
N THR A 443 4.06 -3.94 6.89
CA THR A 443 2.82 -3.18 6.99
C THR A 443 2.03 -3.27 5.68
N GLY A 444 0.76 -3.65 5.77
CA GLY A 444 -0.11 -3.77 4.61
C GLY A 444 -0.11 -5.14 3.92
N ASP A 445 0.81 -6.06 4.26
CA ASP A 445 0.68 -7.48 3.89
C ASP A 445 -0.71 -7.99 4.31
N TYR A 446 -1.37 -8.79 3.47
CA TYR A 446 -2.71 -9.23 3.80
C TYR A 446 -3.14 -10.55 3.18
N TRP A 447 -4.21 -11.11 3.73
CA TRP A 447 -4.95 -12.25 3.21
C TRP A 447 -6.42 -11.92 3.13
N VAL A 448 -7.12 -12.57 2.20
CA VAL A 448 -8.57 -12.44 2.04
C VAL A 448 -9.21 -13.81 2.15
N ILE A 449 -10.26 -13.90 2.97
CA ILE A 449 -10.97 -15.15 3.29
C ILE A 449 -12.46 -14.93 2.97
N PRO A 450 -12.93 -15.34 1.78
CA PRO A 450 -14.35 -15.25 1.46
C PRO A 450 -15.13 -16.25 2.30
N ALA A 451 -16.13 -15.77 3.06
CA ALA A 451 -17.02 -16.60 3.87
C ALA A 451 -18.42 -16.67 3.21
N ARG A 452 -19.05 -17.84 3.30
CA ARG A 452 -20.33 -18.15 2.65
C ARG A 452 -21.31 -18.76 3.63
N VAL A 453 -22.55 -18.28 3.62
CA VAL A 453 -23.63 -18.83 4.45
C VAL A 453 -24.23 -20.09 3.81
N ALA A 454 -24.25 -20.12 2.48
CA ALA A 454 -24.78 -21.25 1.72
C ALA A 454 -24.03 -22.55 2.06
N GLY A 455 -24.72 -23.70 1.97
CA GLY A 455 -24.10 -25.01 2.16
C GLY A 455 -23.68 -25.31 3.60
N ASN A 456 -24.48 -24.89 4.59
CA ASN A 456 -24.22 -25.02 6.02
C ASN A 456 -23.06 -24.18 6.56
N GLY A 457 -22.64 -23.10 5.89
CA GLY A 457 -21.65 -22.15 6.41
C GLY A 457 -20.21 -22.61 6.20
N SER A 458 -19.49 -22.00 5.26
CA SER A 458 -18.11 -22.35 4.91
C SER A 458 -17.24 -21.13 4.61
N ILE A 459 -15.93 -21.37 4.44
CA ILE A 459 -15.01 -20.40 3.84
C ILE A 459 -14.44 -20.96 2.54
N ASP A 460 -14.22 -20.08 1.56
CA ASP A 460 -13.55 -20.38 0.30
C ASP A 460 -12.03 -20.42 0.51
N TRP A 461 -11.55 -21.35 1.33
CA TRP A 461 -10.13 -21.59 1.61
C TRP A 461 -9.76 -23.05 1.35
N PRO A 462 -8.67 -23.35 0.60
CA PRO A 462 -8.29 -24.74 0.35
C PRO A 462 -7.86 -25.45 1.64
N THR A 463 -8.25 -26.71 1.76
CA THR A 463 -7.84 -27.59 2.86
C THR A 463 -6.97 -28.72 2.32
N ASP A 464 -5.99 -29.15 3.12
CA ASP A 464 -5.19 -30.35 2.87
C ASP A 464 -5.56 -31.43 3.89
N PRO A 465 -6.26 -32.50 3.48
CA PRO A 465 -6.57 -33.62 4.38
C PRO A 465 -5.34 -34.37 4.89
N ALA A 466 -4.19 -34.19 4.23
CA ALA A 466 -2.90 -34.77 4.63
C ALA A 466 -2.02 -33.75 5.35
N ALA A 467 -2.59 -32.65 5.85
CA ALA A 467 -1.85 -31.64 6.61
C ALA A 467 -1.06 -32.30 7.77
N PRO A 468 0.21 -31.91 7.98
CA PRO A 468 1.02 -32.46 9.07
C PRO A 468 0.41 -32.23 10.46
N ASP A 469 -0.27 -31.09 10.63
CA ASP A 469 -1.07 -30.78 11.79
C ASP A 469 -2.56 -30.99 11.46
N PRO A 470 -3.20 -32.05 11.97
CA PRO A 470 -4.61 -32.34 11.71
C PRO A 470 -5.55 -31.29 12.33
N ASP A 471 -5.08 -30.50 13.30
CA ASP A 471 -5.85 -29.41 13.90
C ASP A 471 -5.77 -28.11 13.06
N LEU A 472 -4.88 -28.06 12.06
CA LEU A 472 -4.70 -26.95 11.12
C LEU A 472 -4.78 -27.39 9.63
N PRO A 473 -5.90 -28.01 9.18
CA PRO A 473 -6.04 -28.52 7.81
C PRO A 473 -6.06 -27.44 6.72
N GLY A 474 -6.20 -26.15 7.05
CA GLY A 474 -6.15 -25.07 6.06
C GLY A 474 -4.79 -24.98 5.36
N VAL A 475 -4.77 -24.89 4.02
CA VAL A 475 -3.52 -24.75 3.26
C VAL A 475 -2.90 -23.38 3.52
N ALA A 476 -1.61 -23.34 3.85
CA ALA A 476 -0.87 -22.10 4.03
C ALA A 476 -0.81 -21.30 2.71
N ARG A 477 -1.23 -20.04 2.74
CA ARG A 477 -1.17 -19.11 1.60
C ARG A 477 -0.24 -17.95 1.89
N ARG A 478 0.58 -17.58 0.90
CA ARG A 478 1.46 -16.40 0.96
C ARG A 478 0.65 -15.10 1.04
N ALA A 479 1.19 -14.11 1.71
CA ALA A 479 0.61 -12.77 1.77
C ALA A 479 0.43 -12.16 0.38
N SER A 480 -0.67 -11.44 0.20
CA SER A 480 -0.87 -10.49 -0.90
C SER A 480 -0.35 -9.11 -0.52
N GLY A 481 -0.21 -8.23 -1.52
CA GLY A 481 0.28 -6.87 -1.30
C GLY A 481 1.81 -6.76 -1.26
N LEU A 482 2.53 -7.78 -1.71
CA LEU A 482 3.99 -7.70 -1.86
C LEU A 482 4.35 -6.63 -2.89
N HIS A 483 5.33 -5.82 -2.54
CA HIS A 483 5.90 -4.83 -3.44
C HIS A 483 6.89 -5.49 -4.39
N HIS A 484 6.99 -4.93 -5.59
CA HIS A 484 7.95 -5.25 -6.62
C HIS A 484 9.14 -4.29 -6.51
N VAL A 485 10.35 -4.81 -6.69
CA VAL A 485 11.57 -4.04 -6.41
C VAL A 485 12.55 -4.08 -7.57
N ALA A 486 13.20 -2.95 -7.84
CA ALA A 486 14.28 -2.87 -8.83
C ALA A 486 15.48 -2.08 -8.29
N VAL A 487 16.68 -2.65 -8.38
CA VAL A 487 17.90 -1.91 -8.04
C VAL A 487 18.17 -0.86 -9.11
N LEU A 488 18.26 0.41 -8.70
CA LEU A 488 18.66 1.50 -9.59
C LEU A 488 20.18 1.61 -9.67
N GLY A 489 20.86 1.42 -8.55
CA GLY A 489 22.31 1.49 -8.46
C GLY A 489 22.78 1.73 -7.04
N GLY A 490 24.06 2.03 -6.86
CA GLY A 490 24.60 2.42 -5.56
C GLY A 490 25.93 3.14 -5.68
N ALA A 491 26.40 3.69 -4.57
CA ALA A 491 27.71 4.28 -4.44
C ALA A 491 28.60 3.45 -3.50
N ASP A 492 29.88 3.36 -3.85
CA ASP A 492 30.93 2.82 -2.98
C ASP A 492 31.27 3.78 -1.82
N ALA A 493 32.29 3.47 -1.01
CA ALA A 493 32.68 4.33 0.12
C ALA A 493 33.32 5.64 -0.35
N GLU A 494 33.86 5.67 -1.57
CA GLU A 494 34.41 6.85 -2.23
C GLU A 494 33.32 7.76 -2.82
N GLY A 495 32.05 7.32 -2.79
CA GLY A 495 30.91 8.06 -3.31
C GLY A 495 30.73 7.95 -4.82
N LEU A 496 31.41 7.00 -5.47
CA LEU A 496 31.34 6.78 -6.90
C LEU A 496 30.11 5.94 -7.24
N TRP A 497 29.20 6.52 -8.02
CA TRP A 497 27.94 5.89 -8.40
C TRP A 497 28.09 4.90 -9.56
N ARG A 498 27.42 3.75 -9.46
CA ARG A 498 27.14 2.84 -10.59
C ARG A 498 25.66 2.55 -10.70
N GLU A 499 25.19 2.64 -11.93
CA GLU A 499 23.84 2.24 -12.33
C GLU A 499 23.73 0.73 -12.53
N CYS A 500 22.63 0.14 -12.07
CA CYS A 500 22.30 -1.28 -12.23
C CYS A 500 21.15 -1.54 -13.23
N CYS A 501 20.57 -0.49 -13.81
CA CYS A 501 19.41 -0.60 -14.69
C CYS A 501 19.81 -1.06 -16.10
N CYS A 502 19.11 -2.06 -16.63
CA CYS A 502 19.09 -2.32 -18.07
C CYS A 502 18.31 -1.20 -18.76
N ARG A 503 18.97 -0.43 -19.64
CA ARG A 503 18.32 0.62 -20.44
C ARG A 503 18.13 0.12 -21.86
N HIS A 504 16.92 0.25 -22.39
CA HIS A 504 16.62 -0.14 -23.76
C HIS A 504 16.04 1.02 -24.54
N VAL A 505 16.61 1.26 -25.72
CA VAL A 505 16.06 2.17 -26.72
C VAL A 505 15.42 1.28 -27.80
N PRO A 506 14.20 1.58 -28.29
CA PRO A 506 13.60 0.79 -29.35
C PRO A 506 14.58 0.60 -30.52
N ILE A 507 14.71 -0.63 -31.02
CA ILE A 507 15.70 -1.02 -32.04
C ILE A 507 15.63 -0.13 -33.30
N CYS A 508 14.43 0.35 -33.68
CA CYS A 508 14.28 1.27 -34.81
C CYS A 508 14.82 2.68 -34.57
N LEU A 509 14.99 3.08 -33.30
CA LEU A 509 15.56 4.36 -32.89
C LEU A 509 17.06 4.29 -32.64
N GLU A 510 17.64 3.10 -32.44
CA GLU A 510 19.10 2.93 -32.35
C GLU A 510 19.82 3.34 -33.65
N HIS A 511 19.12 3.25 -34.79
CA HIS A 511 19.62 3.65 -36.12
C HIS A 511 19.00 4.97 -36.63
N ALA A 512 18.05 5.56 -35.90
CA ALA A 512 17.45 6.82 -36.28
C ALA A 512 18.34 7.96 -35.79
N VAL A 513 18.86 8.75 -36.73
CA VAL A 513 19.43 10.08 -36.46
C VAL A 513 18.45 10.82 -35.55
N ALA A 514 18.95 11.39 -34.45
CA ALA A 514 18.18 12.08 -33.41
C ALA A 514 16.99 12.88 -33.97
N PHE A 515 15.81 12.28 -33.96
CA PHE A 515 14.55 12.99 -34.08
C PHE A 515 14.07 13.23 -32.67
N ASP A 516 14.03 14.49 -32.24
CA ASP A 516 13.38 14.89 -30.99
C ASP A 516 11.95 14.31 -31.01
N PRO A 517 11.59 13.40 -30.10
CA PRO A 517 10.23 12.91 -30.04
C PRO A 517 9.32 14.08 -29.69
N VAL A 518 8.33 14.35 -30.54
CA VAL A 518 7.21 15.23 -30.21
C VAL A 518 6.46 14.55 -29.06
N VAL A 519 6.67 15.07 -27.87
CA VAL A 519 5.94 14.70 -26.65
C VAL A 519 4.55 15.33 -26.73
N ASP A 520 3.51 14.51 -26.71
CA ASP A 520 2.18 14.98 -26.31
C ASP A 520 2.25 15.33 -24.83
N ALA A 521 2.59 16.59 -24.54
CA ALA A 521 2.40 17.16 -23.22
C ALA A 521 0.90 17.10 -22.92
N VAL A 522 0.50 16.19 -22.02
CA VAL A 522 -0.84 16.20 -21.44
C VAL A 522 -1.01 17.56 -20.77
N ALA A 523 -1.82 18.42 -21.39
CA ALA A 523 -2.15 19.72 -20.85
C ALA A 523 -2.83 19.50 -19.48
N SER A 524 -2.25 20.07 -18.42
CA SER A 524 -2.94 20.15 -17.13
C SER A 524 -4.33 20.79 -17.33
N PRO A 525 -5.36 20.34 -16.60
CA PRO A 525 -6.63 21.05 -16.59
C PRO A 525 -6.37 22.51 -16.19
N ALA A 526 -6.84 23.42 -17.05
CA ALA A 526 -6.64 24.85 -16.86
C ALA A 526 -7.12 25.27 -15.46
N LYS A 527 -6.24 25.95 -14.73
CA LYS A 527 -6.55 26.60 -13.45
C LYS A 527 -7.84 27.44 -13.64
N PRO A 528 -8.87 27.32 -12.78
CA PRO A 528 -10.03 28.19 -12.88
C PRO A 528 -9.59 29.65 -12.79
N PRO A 529 -10.17 30.56 -13.59
CA PRO A 529 -9.68 31.94 -13.69
C PRO A 529 -9.71 32.60 -12.31
N THR A 530 -8.53 33.02 -11.85
CA THR A 530 -8.38 33.84 -10.66
C THR A 530 -9.13 35.15 -10.85
N LYS A 531 -9.89 35.50 -9.80
CA LYS A 531 -10.69 36.71 -9.60
C LYS A 531 -10.23 37.91 -10.44
N THR A 532 -11.19 38.44 -11.20
CA THR A 532 -11.12 39.74 -11.90
C THR A 532 -10.53 40.82 -10.99
N ALA A 533 -9.52 41.52 -11.52
CA ALA A 533 -8.95 42.70 -10.89
C ALA A 533 -10.04 43.78 -10.66
N PRO A 534 -9.98 44.55 -9.57
CA PRO A 534 -10.98 45.57 -9.30
C PRO A 534 -10.89 46.68 -10.35
N VAL A 535 -12.02 46.94 -11.00
CA VAL A 535 -12.21 48.08 -11.89
C VAL A 535 -11.91 49.37 -11.11
N LYS A 536 -10.91 50.13 -11.56
CA LYS A 536 -10.62 51.48 -11.04
C LYS A 536 -11.86 52.37 -11.21
N LYS A 537 -12.50 52.75 -10.10
CA LYS A 537 -13.55 53.79 -10.11
C LYS A 537 -12.92 55.13 -10.51
N ALA A 538 -13.45 55.73 -11.58
CA ALA A 538 -13.13 57.11 -11.96
C ALA A 538 -13.58 58.09 -10.86
N PRO A 539 -12.87 59.21 -10.65
CA PRO A 539 -13.16 60.13 -9.56
C PRO A 539 -14.42 60.96 -9.88
N VAL A 540 -15.38 60.93 -8.96
CA VAL A 540 -16.59 61.76 -8.99
C VAL A 540 -16.19 63.21 -8.66
N LYS A 541 -16.28 64.11 -9.64
CA LYS A 541 -16.22 65.57 -9.40
C LYS A 541 -17.58 66.08 -8.93
N LYS A 542 -17.64 66.67 -7.73
CA LYS A 542 -18.82 67.40 -7.22
C LYS A 542 -18.84 68.85 -7.71
N ALA A 543 -19.94 69.17 -8.41
CA ALA A 543 -20.73 70.40 -8.54
C ALA A 543 -20.06 71.78 -8.79
N PRO A 544 -20.79 72.67 -9.51
CA PRO A 544 -21.51 73.69 -8.75
C PRO A 544 -22.97 73.91 -9.17
N VAL A 545 -23.75 74.35 -8.19
CA VAL A 545 -25.18 74.68 -8.23
C VAL A 545 -25.45 75.99 -8.97
N LYS A 546 -26.47 76.05 -9.86
CA LYS A 546 -27.25 77.28 -10.11
C LYS A 546 -28.72 76.99 -10.48
N LYS A 547 -29.60 77.52 -9.61
CA LYS A 547 -30.97 78.08 -9.71
C LYS A 547 -32.00 77.55 -10.73
N ALA A 548 -33.18 77.23 -10.18
CA ALA A 548 -34.47 77.01 -10.85
C ALA A 548 -35.04 78.28 -11.53
N PRO A 549 -36.01 78.14 -12.46
CA PRO A 549 -37.41 78.34 -12.04
C PRO A 549 -38.52 77.50 -12.74
N SER A 550 -39.62 77.34 -11.97
CA SER A 550 -41.07 77.34 -12.27
C SER A 550 -41.80 76.30 -13.17
N LYS A 551 -42.83 75.68 -12.53
CA LYS A 551 -44.25 75.43 -12.96
C LYS A 551 -44.49 74.51 -14.18
N SER A 552 -44.89 73.23 -14.01
CA SER A 552 -46.28 72.66 -13.89
C SER A 552 -46.96 72.35 -15.25
N PRO A 553 -48.05 71.53 -15.32
CA PRO A 553 -48.19 70.09 -15.07
C PRO A 553 -48.87 69.35 -16.27
N HIS A 554 -49.30 68.09 -16.07
CA HIS A 554 -50.10 67.20 -16.95
C HIS A 554 -49.26 66.18 -17.76
N GLY A 555 -49.65 64.91 -17.90
CA GLY A 555 -50.89 64.21 -17.56
C GLY A 555 -50.73 62.71 -17.83
N HIS A 556 -51.75 61.96 -17.43
CA HIS A 556 -51.89 60.51 -17.48
C HIS A 556 -51.58 59.82 -18.82
N GLY A 557 -51.17 58.56 -18.70
CA GLY A 557 -51.04 57.55 -19.75
C GLY A 557 -50.36 56.33 -19.20
#